data_AF-A0AA34SCI2-F1
#
_entry.id   AF-A0AA34SCI2-F1
#
_cell.length_a   1.000
_cell.length_b   1.000
_cell.length_c   1.000
_cell.angle_alpha   90.00
_cell.angle_beta   90.00
_cell.angle_gamma   90.00
#
_symmetry.space_group_name_H-M   'P 1'
#
loop_
_entity.id
_entity.type
_entity.pdbx_description
1 polymer ?
#
loop_
_entity_poly.entity_id
_entity_poly.type
_entity_poly.pdbx_seq_one_letter_code
_entity_poly.pdbx_strand_id
1 'polypeptide(L)'
;MTATFEDHPLRYALANELHARPFPVIKAPGRAAYLALKPAQNAVGRDREADRAHLIALLDRFGASHPQPDATHYFGQIGRHWLKWESHTEFVTYTLLGDGVADRPYDAATFGLFPTDWLESAPGTRMTSALIRIEPMPSDDEITRRIDDWFVPESLAVSRMLDGELIVAGDFRIDPAGHMRFAIFAAEACGERRIGRVVQRLCEVETYKTVSMLGLARARSIGPDLGKLEQKLTALVTGMSNPEIDAADTLQSLLDVSAGLEQLIAQTSFRFGATGAYETIVNQRISIMREERFGGRQTFGEFMMRRFDPAMRTVKSTEKRLNDLSERAIRAGDLLRTRVDVERSAQNQALLTSMDQRSDLQLRLQRTVEGLSVVAISYYALNLVLYILAPVEKLFHIEKYWLYATVTPTVVIAVWLILRRIQKSMHH
;
A
#
# COMPACT_ATOMS: atom_id res chain seq x y z
N MET A 1 -44.01 -8.67 37.99
CA MET A 1 -43.37 -9.26 36.81
C MET A 1 -42.24 -8.34 36.40
N THR A 2 -40.99 -8.70 36.69
CA THR A 2 -39.84 -7.99 36.14
C THR A 2 -39.89 -8.16 34.63
N ALA A 3 -40.01 -7.05 33.90
CA ALA A 3 -39.94 -7.07 32.45
C ALA A 3 -38.61 -7.72 32.04
N THR A 4 -38.66 -8.91 31.43
CA THR A 4 -37.51 -9.55 30.83
C THR A 4 -37.20 -8.81 29.54
N PHE A 5 -36.22 -7.92 29.61
CA PHE A 5 -35.66 -7.27 28.43
C PHE A 5 -34.78 -8.27 27.71
N GLU A 6 -34.99 -8.48 26.41
CA GLU A 6 -34.11 -9.33 25.61
C GLU A 6 -32.82 -8.54 25.32
N ASP A 7 -31.69 -9.04 25.85
CA ASP A 7 -30.39 -8.46 25.59
C ASP A 7 -29.91 -8.83 24.19
N HIS A 8 -29.26 -7.89 23.51
CA HIS A 8 -28.54 -8.19 22.27
C HIS A 8 -27.54 -9.33 22.51
N PRO A 9 -27.45 -10.37 21.64
CA PRO A 9 -26.62 -11.56 21.88
C PRO A 9 -25.14 -11.27 22.18
N LEU A 10 -24.61 -10.18 21.60
CA LEU A 10 -23.23 -9.74 21.81
C LEU A 10 -23.03 -8.80 23.01
N ARG A 11 -24.07 -8.40 23.74
CA ARG A 11 -23.98 -7.37 24.81
C ARG A 11 -22.88 -7.69 25.82
N TYR A 12 -22.88 -8.92 26.35
CA TYR A 12 -21.90 -9.35 27.34
C TYR A 12 -20.52 -9.58 26.73
N ALA A 13 -20.44 -10.17 25.54
CA ALA A 13 -19.17 -10.40 24.87
C ALA A 13 -18.42 -9.10 24.58
N LEU A 14 -19.12 -8.10 24.02
CA LEU A 14 -18.55 -6.79 23.70
C LEU A 14 -18.23 -5.97 24.96
N ALA A 15 -19.06 -6.07 26.01
CA ALA A 15 -18.76 -5.43 27.28
C ALA A 15 -17.52 -6.06 27.95
N ASN A 16 -17.42 -7.39 27.96
CA ASN A 16 -16.29 -8.10 28.54
C ASN A 16 -14.98 -7.85 27.77
N GLU A 17 -15.04 -7.64 26.45
CA GLU A 17 -13.85 -7.28 25.65
C GLU A 17 -13.18 -5.99 26.15
N LEU A 18 -13.96 -5.01 26.66
CA LEU A 18 -13.42 -3.78 27.25
C LEU A 18 -12.71 -4.01 28.59
N HIS A 19 -13.00 -5.12 29.28
CA HIS A 19 -12.46 -5.46 30.61
C HIS A 19 -11.43 -6.59 30.59
N ALA A 20 -11.24 -7.23 29.43
CA ALA A 20 -10.33 -8.36 29.22
C ALA A 20 -8.86 -8.07 29.56
N ARG A 21 -8.42 -6.81 29.62
CA ARG A 21 -7.00 -6.44 29.79
C ARG A 21 -6.77 -5.65 31.08
N PRO A 22 -6.84 -6.27 32.26
CA PRO A 22 -6.53 -5.58 33.50
C PRO A 22 -5.08 -5.08 33.51
N PHE A 23 -4.87 -3.90 34.09
CA PHE A 23 -3.52 -3.42 34.36
C PHE A 23 -2.87 -4.27 35.44
N PRO A 24 -1.55 -4.51 35.34
CA PRO A 24 -0.86 -5.21 36.39
C PRO A 24 -0.93 -4.43 37.70
N VAL A 25 -0.84 -5.16 38.81
CA VAL A 25 -0.76 -4.59 40.16
C VAL A 25 0.62 -4.91 40.68
N ILE A 26 1.40 -3.88 41.02
CA ILE A 26 2.76 -4.02 41.53
C ILE A 26 3.08 -2.88 42.48
N LYS A 27 3.80 -3.20 43.56
CA LYS A 27 4.25 -2.23 44.57
C LYS A 27 5.73 -1.92 44.43
N ALA A 28 6.17 -0.88 45.13
CA ALA A 28 7.59 -0.60 45.34
C ALA A 28 8.02 -1.13 46.74
N PRO A 29 9.19 -1.78 46.89
CA PRO A 29 10.10 -2.22 45.83
C PRO A 29 9.53 -3.38 45.01
N GLY A 30 9.82 -3.38 43.70
CA GLY A 30 9.36 -4.39 42.75
C GLY A 30 10.20 -4.41 41.48
N ARG A 31 9.94 -5.39 40.61
CA ARG A 31 10.66 -5.54 39.34
C ARG A 31 9.76 -6.14 38.26
N ALA A 32 10.09 -5.85 37.01
CA ALA A 32 9.50 -6.51 35.86
C ALA A 32 10.55 -6.97 34.84
N ALA A 33 10.33 -8.14 34.25
CA ALA A 33 11.05 -8.63 33.08
C ALA A 33 10.08 -8.72 31.91
N TYR A 34 10.42 -8.08 30.80
CA TYR A 34 9.55 -7.93 29.64
C TYR A 34 10.19 -8.54 28.40
N LEU A 35 9.40 -9.25 27.60
CA LEU A 35 9.83 -9.87 26.35
C LEU A 35 8.73 -9.70 25.29
N ALA A 36 9.10 -9.23 24.11
CA ALA A 36 8.23 -9.21 22.94
C ALA A 36 8.82 -10.10 21.84
N LEU A 37 8.02 -11.05 21.36
CA LEU A 37 8.38 -12.01 20.32
C LEU A 37 7.53 -11.78 19.08
N LYS A 38 8.16 -11.86 17.92
CA LYS A 38 7.51 -11.72 16.62
C LYS A 38 8.09 -12.74 15.64
N PRO A 39 7.27 -13.39 14.78
CA PRO A 39 7.79 -14.21 13.69
C PRO A 39 8.75 -13.43 12.79
N ALA A 40 9.89 -14.04 12.45
CA ALA A 40 10.92 -13.42 11.61
C ALA A 40 10.37 -13.02 10.23
N GLN A 41 9.48 -13.84 9.68
CA GLN A 41 8.80 -13.62 8.40
C GLN A 41 7.29 -13.75 8.58
N ASN A 42 6.53 -13.18 7.65
CA ASN A 42 5.06 -13.26 7.58
C ASN A 42 4.33 -12.93 8.90
N ALA A 43 4.49 -11.70 9.39
CA ALA A 43 3.84 -11.25 10.63
C ALA A 43 2.30 -11.37 10.61
N VAL A 44 1.70 -11.20 9.41
CA VAL A 44 0.24 -11.25 9.21
C VAL A 44 -0.28 -12.69 9.29
N GLY A 45 0.47 -13.66 8.75
CA GLY A 45 0.17 -15.08 8.86
C GLY A 45 0.79 -15.75 10.08
N ARG A 46 0.98 -15.01 11.19
CA ARG A 46 1.49 -15.55 12.46
C ARG A 46 0.63 -16.71 12.94
N ASP A 47 1.27 -17.82 13.28
CA ASP A 47 0.62 -18.96 13.89
C ASP A 47 0.30 -18.66 15.37
N ARG A 48 -0.94 -18.22 15.61
CA ARG A 48 -1.42 -17.90 16.96
C ARG A 48 -1.48 -19.12 17.87
N GLU A 49 -1.64 -20.32 17.30
CA GLU A 49 -1.70 -21.54 18.09
C GLU A 49 -0.29 -21.95 18.54
N ALA A 50 0.73 -21.79 17.69
CA ALA A 50 2.12 -21.96 18.11
C ALA A 50 2.51 -21.01 19.26
N ASP A 51 2.07 -19.75 19.20
CA ASP A 51 2.31 -18.79 20.29
C ASP A 51 1.58 -19.16 21.59
N ARG A 52 0.34 -19.66 21.48
CA ARG A 52 -0.43 -20.14 22.63
C ARG A 52 0.19 -21.41 23.22
N ALA A 53 0.60 -22.37 22.38
CA ALA A 53 1.31 -23.57 22.81
C ALA A 53 2.62 -23.20 23.51
N HIS A 54 3.33 -22.18 23.01
CA HIS A 54 4.53 -21.66 23.63
C HIS A 54 4.28 -21.05 25.03
N LEU A 55 3.18 -20.29 25.20
CA LEU A 55 2.72 -19.87 26.52
C LEU A 55 2.40 -21.06 27.43
N ILE A 56 1.63 -22.04 26.96
CA ILE A 56 1.23 -23.22 27.74
C ILE A 56 2.47 -23.98 28.23
N ALA A 57 3.48 -24.17 27.38
CA ALA A 57 4.74 -24.80 27.77
C ALA A 57 5.47 -24.06 28.92
N LEU A 58 5.31 -22.74 29.02
CA LEU A 58 5.79 -21.98 30.17
C LEU A 58 4.91 -22.24 31.41
N LEU A 59 3.59 -22.19 31.25
CA LEU A 59 2.63 -22.38 32.34
C LEU A 59 2.75 -23.78 32.98
N ASP A 60 2.93 -24.82 32.17
CA ASP A 60 3.09 -26.21 32.62
C ASP A 60 4.31 -26.39 33.53
N ARG A 61 5.43 -25.71 33.21
CA ARG A 61 6.64 -25.74 34.05
C ARG A 61 6.41 -25.18 35.45
N PHE A 62 5.45 -24.26 35.58
CA PHE A 62 5.10 -23.63 36.85
C PHE A 62 3.80 -24.17 37.47
N GLY A 63 3.16 -25.17 36.85
CA GLY A 63 1.88 -25.74 37.31
C GLY A 63 0.72 -24.74 37.32
N ALA A 64 0.75 -23.74 36.43
CA ALA A 64 -0.25 -22.68 36.36
C ALA A 64 -1.45 -23.06 35.47
N SER A 65 -2.62 -22.46 35.74
CA SER A 65 -3.82 -22.66 34.94
C SER A 65 -3.65 -22.13 33.52
N HIS A 66 -4.29 -22.78 32.55
CA HIS A 66 -4.21 -22.40 31.14
C HIS A 66 -5.27 -21.36 30.76
N PRO A 67 -4.97 -20.50 29.77
CA PRO A 67 -6.01 -19.66 29.16
C PRO A 67 -7.02 -20.52 28.38
N GLN A 68 -8.23 -19.99 28.24
CA GLN A 68 -9.27 -20.59 27.38
C GLN A 68 -8.77 -20.72 25.92
N PRO A 69 -9.37 -21.62 25.12
CA PRO A 69 -9.17 -21.61 23.68
C PRO A 69 -9.40 -20.22 23.09
N ASP A 70 -8.63 -19.85 22.07
CA ASP A 70 -8.68 -18.55 21.38
C ASP A 70 -8.43 -17.30 22.24
N ALA A 71 -8.02 -17.45 23.50
CA ALA A 71 -7.70 -16.32 24.37
C ALA A 71 -6.56 -15.47 23.80
N THR A 72 -6.77 -14.17 23.78
CA THR A 72 -5.80 -13.18 23.30
C THR A 72 -4.94 -12.58 24.42
N HIS A 73 -5.19 -12.97 25.66
CA HIS A 73 -4.51 -12.49 26.84
C HIS A 73 -4.53 -13.55 27.95
N TYR A 74 -3.56 -13.46 28.85
CA TYR A 74 -3.50 -14.26 30.06
C TYR A 74 -2.89 -13.43 31.19
N PHE A 75 -3.44 -13.57 32.40
CA PHE A 75 -2.86 -13.00 33.61
C PHE A 75 -2.99 -14.01 34.74
N GLY A 76 -1.86 -14.44 35.30
CA GLY A 76 -1.85 -15.48 36.33
C GLY A 76 -0.54 -15.52 37.10
N GLN A 77 -0.57 -16.13 38.27
CA GLN A 77 0.62 -16.30 39.11
C GLN A 77 1.43 -17.52 38.63
N ILE A 78 2.74 -17.33 38.44
CA ILE A 78 3.70 -18.41 38.18
C ILE A 78 4.79 -18.41 39.27
N GLY A 79 4.74 -19.40 40.17
CA GLY A 79 5.60 -19.42 41.36
C GLY A 79 5.45 -18.14 42.20
N ARG A 80 6.54 -17.39 42.38
CA ARG A 80 6.59 -16.11 43.13
C ARG A 80 6.32 -14.87 42.28
N HIS A 81 6.02 -15.04 40.99
CA HIS A 81 5.89 -13.95 40.04
C HIS A 81 4.48 -13.95 39.43
N TRP A 82 4.06 -12.82 38.89
CA TRP A 82 2.87 -12.74 38.05
C TRP A 82 3.28 -12.67 36.59
N LEU A 83 2.66 -13.50 35.75
CA LEU A 83 2.83 -13.47 34.32
C LEU A 83 1.62 -12.77 33.70
N LYS A 84 1.91 -11.74 32.90
CA LYS A 84 0.99 -11.19 31.92
C LYS A 84 1.45 -11.58 30.53
N TRP A 85 0.54 -12.14 29.73
CA TRP A 85 0.76 -12.42 28.31
C TRP A 85 -0.30 -11.75 27.47
N GLU A 86 0.10 -11.17 26.34
CA GLU A 86 -0.80 -10.52 25.39
C GLU A 86 -0.45 -10.92 23.96
N SER A 87 -1.46 -11.37 23.21
CA SER A 87 -1.39 -11.69 21.79
C SER A 87 -1.89 -10.50 20.98
N HIS A 88 -0.97 -9.85 20.27
CA HIS A 88 -1.26 -8.70 19.40
C HIS A 88 -1.35 -9.16 17.94
N THR A 89 -1.68 -8.28 17.00
CA THR A 89 -1.77 -8.68 15.58
C THR A 89 -0.46 -9.28 15.06
N GLU A 90 0.69 -8.61 15.30
CA GLU A 90 1.97 -9.00 14.72
C GLU A 90 2.94 -9.71 15.67
N PHE A 91 2.70 -9.67 16.98
CA PHE A 91 3.65 -10.11 18.00
C PHE A 91 2.92 -10.58 19.27
N VAL A 92 3.65 -11.26 20.14
CA VAL A 92 3.20 -11.61 21.49
C VAL A 92 4.13 -11.00 22.52
N THR A 93 3.59 -10.73 23.71
CA THR A 93 4.38 -10.15 24.80
C THR A 93 4.23 -10.96 26.08
N TYR A 94 5.30 -11.01 26.85
CA TYR A 94 5.37 -11.62 28.17
C TYR A 94 5.91 -10.58 29.14
N THR A 95 5.19 -10.34 30.24
CA THR A 95 5.63 -9.47 31.33
C THR A 95 5.60 -10.27 32.63
N LEU A 96 6.76 -10.53 33.19
CA LEU A 96 6.91 -11.10 34.53
C LEU A 96 7.03 -9.96 35.53
N LEU A 97 6.28 -10.06 36.62
CA LEU A 97 6.22 -9.07 37.69
C LEU A 97 6.59 -9.76 38.99
N GLY A 98 7.49 -9.17 39.76
CA GLY A 98 7.92 -9.71 41.04
C GLY A 98 8.09 -8.63 42.10
N ASP A 99 7.99 -9.06 43.36
CA ASP A 99 8.30 -8.22 44.51
C ASP A 99 9.81 -8.05 44.69
N GLY A 100 10.18 -6.91 45.25
CA GLY A 100 11.57 -6.58 45.55
C GLY A 100 12.41 -6.26 44.31
N VAL A 101 13.66 -5.91 44.56
CA VAL A 101 14.66 -5.57 43.57
C VAL A 101 15.91 -6.40 43.80
N ALA A 102 16.66 -6.71 42.74
CA ALA A 102 17.97 -7.36 42.90
C ALA A 102 18.98 -6.40 43.56
N ASP A 103 19.95 -6.94 44.30
CA ASP A 103 21.00 -6.12 44.94
C ASP A 103 21.80 -5.36 43.88
N ARG A 104 22.19 -6.07 42.80
CA ARG A 104 22.78 -5.45 41.61
C ARG A 104 21.66 -4.87 40.73
N PRO A 105 21.68 -3.57 40.41
CA PRO A 105 20.75 -2.97 39.46
C PRO A 105 20.81 -3.69 38.10
N TYR A 106 19.64 -4.05 37.57
CA TYR A 106 19.48 -4.72 36.27
C TYR A 106 20.24 -6.04 36.13
N ASP A 107 20.33 -6.81 37.21
CA ASP A 107 20.87 -8.17 37.15
C ASP A 107 20.12 -9.02 36.12
N ALA A 108 20.86 -9.61 35.18
CA ALA A 108 20.36 -10.49 34.13
C ALA A 108 19.63 -11.73 34.70
N ALA A 109 19.94 -12.14 35.94
CA ALA A 109 19.20 -13.19 36.64
C ALA A 109 17.71 -12.84 36.82
N THR A 110 17.34 -11.55 36.78
CA THR A 110 15.94 -11.11 36.76
C THR A 110 15.21 -11.58 35.50
N PHE A 111 15.92 -11.70 34.38
CA PHE A 111 15.37 -12.25 33.13
C PHE A 111 15.38 -13.78 33.10
N GLY A 112 16.24 -14.43 33.91
CA GLY A 112 16.39 -15.90 33.99
C GLY A 112 15.15 -16.65 34.49
N LEU A 113 14.06 -15.95 34.81
CA LEU A 113 12.74 -16.54 35.02
C LEU A 113 12.12 -17.10 33.74
N PHE A 114 12.51 -16.58 32.58
CA PHE A 114 12.27 -17.23 31.30
C PHE A 114 13.32 -18.33 31.12
N PRO A 115 12.96 -19.63 31.13
CA PRO A 115 13.91 -20.70 30.98
C PRO A 115 14.64 -20.62 29.63
N THR A 116 15.94 -20.91 29.61
CA THR A 116 16.78 -20.79 28.40
C THR A 116 16.28 -21.68 27.26
N ASP A 117 15.98 -22.94 27.56
CA ASP A 117 15.45 -23.92 26.59
C ASP A 117 14.06 -23.52 26.06
N TRP A 118 13.24 -22.87 26.90
CA TRP A 118 12.00 -22.25 26.45
C TRP A 118 12.26 -21.08 25.50
N LEU A 119 13.18 -20.17 25.83
CA LEU A 119 13.54 -19.05 24.93
C LEU A 119 14.07 -19.55 23.58
N GLU A 120 14.86 -20.62 23.57
CA GLU A 120 15.39 -21.26 22.35
C GLU A 120 14.29 -21.90 21.49
N SER A 121 13.22 -22.41 22.11
CA SER A 121 12.07 -23.01 21.42
C SER A 121 11.01 -21.98 21.00
N ALA A 122 11.28 -20.68 21.09
CA ALA A 122 10.30 -19.66 20.76
C ALA A 122 9.89 -19.70 19.27
N PRO A 123 8.58 -19.60 18.93
CA PRO A 123 8.09 -19.61 17.55
C PRO A 123 8.40 -18.31 16.78
N GLY A 124 9.22 -17.42 17.35
CA GLY A 124 9.57 -16.14 16.78
C GLY A 124 10.89 -15.58 17.32
N THR A 125 11.26 -14.42 16.81
CA THR A 125 12.47 -13.70 17.20
C THR A 125 12.17 -12.61 18.22
N ARG A 126 13.12 -12.35 19.12
CA ARG A 126 13.04 -11.23 20.07
C ARG A 126 13.04 -9.90 19.32
N MET A 127 11.95 -9.16 19.47
CA MET A 127 11.85 -7.77 19.01
C MET A 127 12.47 -6.81 20.00
N THR A 128 12.09 -6.97 21.27
CA THR A 128 12.63 -6.20 22.38
C THR A 128 12.51 -7.01 23.66
N SER A 129 13.31 -6.64 24.65
CA SER A 129 13.20 -7.11 26.01
C SER A 129 13.63 -6.02 26.97
N ALA A 130 13.03 -5.93 28.14
CA ALA A 130 13.35 -4.90 29.11
C ALA A 130 13.38 -5.43 30.55
N LEU A 131 14.27 -4.85 31.35
CA LEU A 131 14.30 -4.98 32.80
C LEU A 131 13.83 -3.65 33.42
N ILE A 132 12.75 -3.72 34.19
CA ILE A 132 12.15 -2.56 34.85
C ILE A 132 12.37 -2.72 36.35
N ARG A 133 13.09 -1.75 36.94
CA ARG A 133 13.37 -1.69 38.37
C ARG A 133 12.45 -0.67 39.03
N ILE A 134 11.73 -1.07 40.07
CA ILE A 134 10.73 -0.24 40.75
C ILE A 134 11.16 -0.06 42.19
N GLU A 135 11.42 1.17 42.60
CA GLU A 135 11.90 1.51 43.94
C GLU A 135 11.00 2.54 44.62
N PRO A 136 10.94 2.56 45.96
CA PRO A 136 10.41 3.70 46.69
C PRO A 136 11.18 4.96 46.29
N MET A 137 10.50 6.10 46.18
CA MET A 137 11.10 7.35 45.74
C MET A 137 11.97 7.96 46.86
N PRO A 138 13.31 8.05 46.68
CA PRO A 138 14.18 8.77 47.61
C PRO A 138 14.22 10.27 47.25
N SER A 139 15.18 11.02 47.80
CA SER A 139 15.38 12.42 47.41
C SER A 139 15.79 12.55 45.94
N ASP A 140 15.48 13.69 45.32
CA ASP A 140 15.86 13.96 43.92
C ASP A 140 17.38 13.85 43.68
N ASP A 141 18.21 14.24 44.66
CA ASP A 141 19.66 14.12 44.58
C ASP A 141 20.12 12.66 44.56
N GLU A 142 19.47 11.79 45.35
CA GLU A 142 19.76 10.37 45.34
C GLU A 142 19.29 9.71 44.04
N ILE A 143 18.11 10.07 43.54
CA ILE A 143 17.64 9.63 42.22
C ILE A 143 18.66 10.02 41.15
N THR A 144 19.14 11.27 41.17
CA THR A 144 20.12 11.77 40.20
C THR A 144 21.42 10.97 40.24
N ARG A 145 21.97 10.70 41.43
CA ARG A 145 23.17 9.85 41.56
C ARG A 145 22.95 8.44 41.00
N ARG A 146 21.81 7.83 41.28
CA ARG A 146 21.48 6.47 40.83
C ARG A 146 21.30 6.39 39.32
N ILE A 147 20.56 7.32 38.71
CA ILE A 147 20.36 7.31 37.26
C ILE A 147 21.64 7.61 36.49
N ASP A 148 22.52 8.47 37.02
CA ASP A 148 23.82 8.74 36.41
C ASP A 148 24.79 7.54 36.50
N ASP A 149 24.67 6.70 37.54
CA ASP A 149 25.40 5.43 37.66
C ASP A 149 24.82 4.33 36.75
N TRP A 150 23.49 4.25 36.65
CA TRP A 150 22.85 3.12 35.95
C TRP A 150 22.75 3.30 34.44
N PHE A 151 22.63 4.54 33.95
CA PHE A 151 22.24 4.83 32.57
C PHE A 151 23.28 5.62 31.80
N VAL A 152 23.23 5.49 30.47
CA VAL A 152 24.11 6.24 29.56
C VAL A 152 23.58 7.67 29.37
N PRO A 153 24.35 8.73 29.75
CA PRO A 153 23.86 10.11 29.78
C PRO A 153 23.36 10.65 28.44
N GLU A 154 23.98 10.26 27.31
CA GLU A 154 23.68 10.79 25.98
C GLU A 154 22.28 10.45 25.49
N SER A 155 21.64 9.45 26.08
CA SER A 155 20.30 8.99 25.69
C SER A 155 19.32 8.86 26.83
N LEU A 156 19.69 9.35 28.01
CA LEU A 156 18.87 9.31 29.20
C LEU A 156 17.67 10.27 29.09
N ALA A 157 16.48 9.69 29.10
CA ALA A 157 15.21 10.38 29.32
C ALA A 157 14.77 10.19 30.78
N VAL A 158 14.38 11.27 31.43
CA VAL A 158 13.91 11.26 32.83
C VAL A 158 12.71 12.19 32.94
N SER A 159 11.65 11.72 33.60
CA SER A 159 10.45 12.53 33.78
C SER A 159 9.77 12.25 35.10
N ARG A 160 9.26 13.31 35.73
CA ARG A 160 8.20 13.19 36.72
C ARG A 160 6.92 12.84 35.97
N MET A 161 6.14 11.89 36.45
CA MET A 161 4.93 11.42 35.80
C MET A 161 3.75 11.46 36.78
N LEU A 162 2.55 11.67 36.23
CA LEU A 162 1.29 11.61 36.98
C LEU A 162 1.29 12.49 38.24
N ASP A 163 1.47 13.80 38.04
CA ASP A 163 1.43 14.82 39.11
C ASP A 163 2.56 14.65 40.15
N GLY A 164 3.71 14.12 39.71
CA GLY A 164 4.92 13.99 40.54
C GLY A 164 4.98 12.73 41.41
N GLU A 165 3.97 11.85 41.36
CA GLU A 165 3.94 10.61 42.16
C GLU A 165 4.97 9.57 41.73
N LEU A 166 5.47 9.68 40.49
CA LEU A 166 6.46 8.77 39.92
C LEU A 166 7.59 9.56 39.26
N ILE A 167 8.82 9.09 39.37
CA ILE A 167 9.93 9.50 38.51
C ILE A 167 10.36 8.29 37.70
N VAL A 168 10.39 8.44 36.38
CA VAL A 168 10.73 7.37 35.46
C VAL A 168 11.97 7.74 34.66
N ALA A 169 12.90 6.81 34.52
CA ALA A 169 14.14 6.98 33.78
C ALA A 169 14.41 5.81 32.83
N GLY A 170 15.01 6.10 31.68
CA GLY A 170 15.50 5.10 30.74
C GLY A 170 16.40 5.73 29.67
N ASP A 171 17.42 5.00 29.22
CA ASP A 171 18.38 5.48 28.21
C ASP A 171 18.11 4.97 26.79
N PHE A 172 17.10 4.12 26.63
CA PHE A 172 16.78 3.46 25.37
C PHE A 172 17.96 2.72 24.72
N ARG A 173 18.90 2.20 25.52
CA ARG A 173 20.01 1.37 25.04
C ARG A 173 19.83 -0.08 25.49
N ILE A 174 20.23 -0.97 24.59
CA ILE A 174 20.40 -2.38 24.90
C ILE A 174 21.66 -2.50 25.74
N ASP A 175 21.53 -3.05 26.94
CA ASP A 175 22.63 -3.31 27.86
C ASP A 175 23.50 -4.50 27.41
N PRO A 176 24.63 -4.79 28.08
CA PRO A 176 25.47 -5.94 27.73
C PRO A 176 24.79 -7.31 27.85
N ALA A 177 23.69 -7.42 28.60
CA ALA A 177 22.89 -8.63 28.71
C ALA A 177 21.82 -8.74 27.60
N GLY A 178 21.67 -7.71 26.76
CA GLY A 178 20.73 -7.70 25.65
C GLY A 178 19.35 -7.13 26.00
N HIS A 179 19.23 -6.38 27.10
CA HIS A 179 17.96 -5.85 27.59
C HIS A 179 17.95 -4.32 27.65
N MET A 180 16.80 -3.74 27.36
CA MET A 180 16.49 -2.35 27.67
C MET A 180 16.35 -2.20 29.19
N ARG A 181 16.64 -1.03 29.74
CA ARG A 181 16.58 -0.79 31.19
C ARG A 181 15.70 0.41 31.48
N PHE A 182 14.83 0.27 32.48
CA PHE A 182 14.00 1.37 32.98
C PHE A 182 13.99 1.39 34.51
N ALA A 183 13.97 2.59 35.10
CA ALA A 183 13.76 2.79 36.53
C ALA A 183 12.43 3.50 36.75
N ILE A 184 11.72 3.08 37.79
CA ILE A 184 10.53 3.77 38.31
C ILE A 184 10.77 4.00 39.80
N PHE A 185 10.74 5.26 40.22
CA PHE A 185 10.75 5.66 41.62
C PHE A 185 9.34 6.11 42.00
N ALA A 186 8.70 5.40 42.91
CA ALA A 186 7.31 5.62 43.29
C ALA A 186 7.18 6.25 44.68
N ALA A 187 6.43 7.35 44.77
CA ALA A 187 6.08 7.95 46.05
C ALA A 187 5.24 6.97 46.89
N GLU A 188 5.33 7.08 48.21
CA GLU A 188 4.60 6.18 49.14
C GLU A 188 3.09 6.22 48.93
N ALA A 189 2.53 7.39 48.61
CA ALA A 189 1.11 7.57 48.33
C ALA A 189 0.68 7.01 46.96
N CYS A 190 1.61 6.61 46.09
CA CYS A 190 1.29 6.12 44.76
C CYS A 190 0.73 4.70 44.82
N GLY A 191 -0.55 4.55 44.47
CA GLY A 191 -1.20 3.24 44.51
C GLY A 191 -0.61 2.22 43.53
N GLU A 192 -0.58 0.95 43.91
CA GLU A 192 0.03 -0.16 43.15
C GLU A 192 -0.49 -0.30 41.70
N ARG A 193 -1.79 -0.05 41.49
CA ARG A 193 -2.40 -0.04 40.14
C ARG A 193 -1.85 1.09 39.26
N ARG A 194 -1.44 2.21 39.85
CA ARG A 194 -0.87 3.35 39.12
C ARG A 194 0.56 3.03 38.69
N ILE A 195 1.36 2.42 39.57
CA ILE A 195 2.69 1.90 39.21
C ILE A 195 2.57 0.89 38.06
N GLY A 196 1.66 -0.09 38.19
CA GLY A 196 1.45 -1.10 37.15
C GLY A 196 0.96 -0.53 35.81
N ARG A 197 0.14 0.54 35.82
CA ARG A 197 -0.19 1.28 34.59
C ARG A 197 1.05 1.85 33.93
N VAL A 198 1.97 2.46 34.68
CA VAL A 198 3.20 3.03 34.12
C VAL A 198 4.12 1.94 33.59
N VAL A 199 4.27 0.82 34.31
CA VAL A 199 5.00 -0.37 33.82
C VAL A 199 4.45 -0.84 32.47
N GLN A 200 3.12 -1.02 32.37
CA GLN A 200 2.46 -1.39 31.13
C GLN A 200 2.74 -0.36 30.01
N ARG A 201 2.62 0.94 30.30
CA ARG A 201 2.86 1.98 29.30
C ARG A 201 4.31 2.01 28.82
N LEU A 202 5.28 1.77 29.70
CA LEU A 202 6.68 1.65 29.30
C LEU A 202 6.91 0.46 28.37
N CYS A 203 6.34 -0.70 28.71
CA CYS A 203 6.39 -1.89 27.85
C CYS A 203 5.75 -1.61 26.47
N GLU A 204 4.60 -0.94 26.44
CA GLU A 204 3.92 -0.56 25.19
C GLU A 204 4.75 0.44 24.39
N VAL A 205 5.28 1.50 25.01
CA VAL A 205 6.16 2.48 24.36
C VAL A 205 7.36 1.78 23.76
N GLU A 206 8.03 0.90 24.52
CA GLU A 206 9.20 0.17 24.06
C GLU A 206 8.89 -0.72 22.85
N THR A 207 7.85 -1.54 22.93
CA THR A 207 7.48 -2.45 21.85
C THR A 207 6.99 -1.72 20.61
N TYR A 208 6.06 -0.77 20.74
CA TYR A 208 5.53 -0.06 19.58
C TYR A 208 6.56 0.85 18.94
N LYS A 209 7.46 1.48 19.69
CA LYS A 209 8.63 2.19 19.15
C LYS A 209 9.47 1.24 18.32
N THR A 210 9.82 0.08 18.87
CA THR A 210 10.71 -0.88 18.20
C THR A 210 10.08 -1.49 16.95
N VAL A 211 8.80 -1.88 16.99
CA VAL A 211 8.11 -2.43 15.81
C VAL A 211 7.85 -1.37 14.74
N SER A 212 7.61 -0.10 15.13
CA SER A 212 7.50 1.02 14.18
C SER A 212 8.79 1.24 13.39
N MET A 213 9.96 1.05 14.02
CA MET A 213 11.25 1.22 13.35
C MET A 213 11.49 0.22 12.20
N LEU A 214 10.74 -0.89 12.15
CA LEU A 214 10.73 -1.78 10.99
C LEU A 214 10.21 -1.07 9.72
N GLY A 215 9.33 -0.08 9.86
CA GLY A 215 8.89 0.77 8.77
C GLY A 215 10.04 1.56 8.15
N LEU A 216 10.94 2.10 8.98
CA LEU A 216 12.13 2.82 8.49
C LEU A 216 13.06 1.88 7.70
N ALA A 217 13.31 0.68 8.23
CA ALA A 217 14.11 -0.32 7.54
C ALA A 217 13.51 -0.65 6.16
N ARG A 218 12.19 -0.80 6.09
CA ARG A 218 11.47 -1.05 4.84
C ARG A 218 11.51 0.15 3.88
N ALA A 219 11.34 1.37 4.37
CA ALA A 219 11.44 2.59 3.56
C ALA A 219 12.83 2.73 2.93
N ARG A 220 13.89 2.45 3.70
CA ARG A 220 15.27 2.45 3.20
C ARG A 220 15.52 1.36 2.17
N SER A 221 14.97 0.15 2.38
CA SER A 221 15.20 -0.97 1.45
C SER A 221 14.60 -0.74 0.07
N ILE A 222 13.42 -0.09 -0.02
CA ILE A 222 12.75 0.15 -1.31
C ILE A 222 13.19 1.45 -2.00
N GLY A 223 13.88 2.35 -1.28
CA GLY A 223 14.26 3.67 -1.77
C GLY A 223 14.99 3.68 -3.12
N PRO A 224 16.01 2.80 -3.34
CA PRO A 224 16.70 2.72 -4.61
C PRO A 224 15.81 2.32 -5.78
N ASP A 225 14.95 1.31 -5.61
CA ASP A 225 14.08 0.82 -6.68
C ASP A 225 12.97 1.81 -6.99
N LEU A 226 12.43 2.48 -5.95
CA LEU A 226 11.49 3.59 -6.13
C LEU A 226 12.11 4.72 -6.96
N GLY A 227 13.38 5.08 -6.69
CA GLY A 227 14.10 6.07 -7.46
C GLY A 227 14.29 5.69 -8.94
N LYS A 228 14.59 4.42 -9.22
CA LYS A 228 14.69 3.91 -10.61
C LYS A 228 13.36 4.00 -11.34
N LEU A 229 12.26 3.59 -10.70
CA LEU A 229 10.92 3.64 -11.28
C LEU A 229 10.50 5.10 -11.57
N GLU A 230 10.79 6.02 -10.67
CA GLU A 230 10.52 7.45 -10.87
C GLU A 230 11.29 8.05 -12.05
N GLN A 231 12.59 7.72 -12.18
CA GLN A 231 13.41 8.16 -13.30
C GLN A 231 12.86 7.63 -14.63
N LYS A 232 12.52 6.32 -14.68
CA LYS A 232 11.90 5.70 -15.86
C LYS A 232 10.57 6.37 -16.21
N LEU A 233 9.68 6.56 -15.23
CA LEU A 233 8.39 7.21 -15.45
C LEU A 233 8.56 8.64 -15.98
N THR A 234 9.51 9.39 -15.43
CA THR A 234 9.79 10.75 -15.89
C THR A 234 10.28 10.76 -17.34
N ALA A 235 11.20 9.86 -17.70
CA ALA A 235 11.68 9.72 -19.07
C ALA A 235 10.56 9.34 -20.05
N LEU A 236 9.67 8.42 -19.68
CA LEU A 236 8.51 8.03 -20.50
C LEU A 236 7.56 9.21 -20.72
N VAL A 237 7.24 9.96 -19.66
CA VAL A 237 6.36 11.13 -19.76
C VAL A 237 6.97 12.22 -20.64
N THR A 238 8.28 12.47 -20.53
CA THR A 238 8.98 13.41 -21.42
C THR A 238 9.03 12.91 -22.87
N GLY A 239 9.19 11.60 -23.09
CA GLY A 239 9.19 11.00 -24.42
C GLY A 239 7.84 11.03 -25.13
N MET A 240 6.72 11.04 -24.39
CA MET A 240 5.37 11.03 -24.98
C MET A 240 5.07 12.22 -25.89
N SER A 241 5.77 13.35 -25.76
CA SER A 241 5.63 14.50 -26.65
C SER A 241 6.43 14.37 -27.96
N ASN A 242 7.32 13.38 -28.07
CA ASN A 242 8.09 13.14 -29.29
C ASN A 242 7.30 12.22 -30.26
N PRO A 243 6.96 12.71 -31.47
CA PRO A 243 6.24 11.92 -32.47
C PRO A 243 7.04 10.73 -33.03
N GLU A 244 8.37 10.76 -32.92
CA GLU A 244 9.26 9.71 -33.44
C GLU A 244 9.30 8.46 -32.55
N ILE A 245 8.84 8.58 -31.30
CA ILE A 245 8.81 7.46 -30.36
C ILE A 245 7.53 6.67 -30.56
N ASP A 246 7.66 5.35 -30.73
CA ASP A 246 6.53 4.43 -30.84
C ASP A 246 5.72 4.40 -29.54
N ALA A 247 4.41 4.62 -29.68
CA ALA A 247 3.47 4.56 -28.58
C ALA A 247 3.37 3.14 -28.00
N ALA A 248 3.58 2.09 -28.80
CA ALA A 248 3.56 0.70 -28.33
C ALA A 248 4.73 0.40 -27.38
N ASP A 249 5.95 0.80 -27.73
CA ASP A 249 7.13 0.66 -26.88
C ASP A 249 7.00 1.46 -25.57
N THR A 250 6.41 2.66 -25.67
CA THR A 250 6.12 3.51 -24.52
C THR A 250 5.11 2.84 -23.59
N LEU A 251 4.08 2.19 -24.15
CA LEU A 251 3.05 1.49 -23.38
C LEU A 251 3.65 0.30 -22.62
N GLN A 252 4.46 -0.52 -23.30
CA GLN A 252 5.10 -1.67 -22.66
C GLN A 252 5.99 -1.21 -21.49
N SER A 253 6.81 -0.18 -21.71
CA SER A 253 7.67 0.37 -20.67
C SER A 253 6.88 0.96 -19.50
N LEU A 254 5.73 1.58 -19.76
CA LEU A 254 4.85 2.11 -18.72
C LEU A 254 4.17 0.99 -17.92
N LEU A 255 3.78 -0.12 -18.57
CA LEU A 255 3.24 -1.29 -17.88
C LEU A 255 4.29 -1.89 -16.92
N ASP A 256 5.55 -1.96 -17.33
CA ASP A 256 6.64 -2.44 -16.47
C ASP A 256 6.83 -1.54 -15.23
N VAL A 257 6.75 -0.22 -15.41
CA VAL A 257 6.83 0.74 -14.30
C VAL A 257 5.64 0.59 -13.35
N SER A 258 4.42 0.50 -13.90
CA SER A 258 3.19 0.32 -13.10
C SER A 258 3.23 -1.00 -12.33
N ALA A 259 3.62 -2.10 -12.96
CA ALA A 259 3.77 -3.39 -12.29
C ALA A 259 4.80 -3.33 -11.16
N GLY A 260 5.94 -2.66 -11.37
CA GLY A 260 6.94 -2.44 -10.34
C GLY A 260 6.43 -1.61 -9.15
N LEU A 261 5.66 -0.55 -9.41
CA LEU A 261 5.05 0.28 -8.36
C LEU A 261 4.01 -0.50 -7.56
N GLU A 262 3.12 -1.24 -8.23
CA GLU A 262 2.13 -2.11 -7.58
C GLU A 262 2.79 -3.20 -6.73
N GLN A 263 3.88 -3.80 -7.23
CA GLN A 263 4.65 -4.76 -6.46
C GLN A 263 5.24 -4.15 -5.19
N LEU A 264 5.81 -2.93 -5.27
CA LEU A 264 6.33 -2.25 -4.08
C LEU A 264 5.20 -1.92 -3.09
N ILE A 265 4.09 -1.36 -3.56
CA ILE A 265 2.91 -1.02 -2.75
C ILE A 265 2.37 -2.26 -2.04
N ALA A 266 2.15 -3.35 -2.75
CA ALA A 266 1.64 -4.61 -2.19
C ALA A 266 2.55 -5.15 -1.09
N GLN A 267 3.87 -5.03 -1.24
CA GLN A 267 4.82 -5.50 -0.23
C GLN A 267 5.00 -4.56 0.98
N THR A 268 4.62 -3.28 0.88
CA THR A 268 4.91 -2.27 1.91
C THR A 268 3.67 -1.75 2.63
N SER A 269 2.49 -1.82 2.02
CA SER A 269 1.24 -1.23 2.52
C SER A 269 0.95 -1.57 3.98
N PHE A 270 0.97 -2.86 4.33
CA PHE A 270 0.74 -3.31 5.70
C PHE A 270 1.76 -2.72 6.68
N ARG A 271 3.06 -2.73 6.33
CA ARG A 271 4.11 -2.24 7.22
C ARG A 271 4.02 -0.72 7.42
N PHE A 272 3.75 0.05 6.38
CA PHE A 272 3.63 1.51 6.49
C PHE A 272 2.37 1.92 7.27
N GLY A 273 1.23 1.30 6.97
CA GLY A 273 0.01 1.49 7.75
C GLY A 273 0.18 1.12 9.24
N ALA A 274 0.79 -0.03 9.54
CA ALA A 274 1.09 -0.44 10.91
C ALA A 274 2.03 0.55 11.62
N THR A 275 3.06 1.03 10.92
CA THR A 275 4.02 2.00 11.47
C THR A 275 3.34 3.30 11.91
N GLY A 276 2.44 3.85 11.09
CA GLY A 276 1.68 5.06 11.44
C GLY A 276 0.74 4.85 12.64
N ALA A 277 0.09 3.68 12.71
CA ALA A 277 -0.74 3.32 13.87
C ALA A 277 0.09 3.20 15.16
N TYR A 278 1.26 2.56 15.08
CA TYR A 278 2.14 2.34 16.23
C TYR A 278 2.81 3.63 16.72
N GLU A 279 3.23 4.52 15.83
CA GLU A 279 3.68 5.88 16.18
C GLU A 279 2.62 6.62 17.01
N THR A 280 1.35 6.53 16.58
CA THR A 280 0.23 7.14 17.31
C THR A 280 0.09 6.57 18.72
N ILE A 281 0.23 5.24 18.87
CA ILE A 281 0.18 4.58 20.18
C ILE A 281 1.32 5.07 21.09
N VAL A 282 2.55 5.13 20.59
CA VAL A 282 3.72 5.61 21.36
C VAL A 282 3.45 7.01 21.91
N ASN A 283 3.03 7.93 21.04
CA ASN A 283 2.78 9.32 21.42
C ASN A 283 1.60 9.44 22.40
N GLN A 284 0.53 8.66 22.20
CA GLN A 284 -0.58 8.61 23.15
C GLN A 284 -0.16 8.08 24.52
N ARG A 285 0.69 7.03 24.58
CA ARG A 285 1.15 6.46 25.85
C ARG A 285 2.02 7.43 26.62
N ILE A 286 2.90 8.16 25.95
CA ILE A 286 3.72 9.20 26.56
C ILE A 286 2.83 10.35 27.05
N SER A 287 1.90 10.83 26.22
CA SER A 287 1.01 11.93 26.57
C SER A 287 0.18 11.67 27.83
N ILE A 288 -0.43 10.49 27.96
CA ILE A 288 -1.24 10.15 29.14
C ILE A 288 -0.41 9.90 30.41
N MET A 289 0.90 9.70 30.30
CA MET A 289 1.78 9.65 31.48
C MET A 289 1.96 11.03 32.12
N ARG A 290 1.54 12.11 31.44
CA ARG A 290 1.58 13.50 31.93
C ARG A 290 2.97 13.83 32.46
N GLU A 291 3.95 13.70 31.58
CA GLU A 291 5.35 13.91 31.93
C GLU A 291 5.69 15.38 32.19
N GLU A 292 6.49 15.61 33.22
CA GLU A 292 7.10 16.89 33.57
C GLU A 292 8.61 16.71 33.70
N ARG A 293 9.35 17.82 33.56
CA ARG A 293 10.82 17.79 33.62
C ARG A 293 11.30 17.43 35.02
N PHE A 294 12.24 16.49 35.08
CA PHE A 294 12.99 16.17 36.30
C PHE A 294 14.38 16.83 36.22
N GLY A 295 14.66 17.84 37.05
CA GLY A 295 15.99 18.47 37.11
C GLY A 295 16.51 19.02 35.78
N GLY A 296 15.62 19.48 34.90
CA GLY A 296 15.97 19.95 33.55
C GLY A 296 16.37 18.84 32.55
N ARG A 297 16.26 17.57 32.92
CA ARG A 297 16.53 16.43 32.03
C ARG A 297 15.50 16.35 30.89
N GLN A 298 15.94 15.75 29.78
CA GLN A 298 15.10 15.46 28.62
C GLN A 298 13.95 14.52 29.01
N THR A 299 12.74 14.81 28.54
CA THR A 299 11.58 13.93 28.76
C THR A 299 11.49 12.77 27.76
N PHE A 300 10.62 11.79 28.01
CA PHE A 300 10.40 10.69 27.05
C PHE A 300 9.81 11.21 25.74
N GLY A 301 8.89 12.16 25.79
CA GLY A 301 8.33 12.82 24.62
C GLY A 301 9.38 13.61 23.83
N GLU A 302 10.23 14.38 24.51
CA GLU A 302 11.34 15.10 23.86
C GLU A 302 12.37 14.14 23.24
N PHE A 303 12.63 12.99 23.87
CA PHE A 303 13.46 11.93 23.30
C PHE A 303 12.85 11.39 22.00
N MET A 304 11.56 11.01 22.02
CA MET A 304 10.87 10.50 20.84
C MET A 304 10.83 11.53 19.71
N MET A 305 10.50 12.78 20.02
CA MET A 305 10.45 13.87 19.05
C MET A 305 11.78 14.05 18.29
N ARG A 306 12.91 13.85 18.96
CA ARG A 306 14.25 14.02 18.38
C ARG A 306 14.78 12.77 17.69
N ARG A 307 14.47 11.56 18.19
CA ARG A 307 15.13 10.32 17.76
C ARG A 307 14.21 9.29 17.09
N PHE A 308 12.92 9.37 17.33
CA PHE A 308 11.92 8.46 16.79
C PHE A 308 11.12 9.12 15.65
N ASP A 309 10.57 10.31 15.87
CA ASP A 309 9.72 11.00 14.89
C ASP A 309 10.37 11.22 13.52
N PRO A 310 11.68 11.55 13.40
CA PRO A 310 12.31 11.68 12.08
C PRO A 310 12.24 10.39 11.23
N ALA A 311 12.32 9.23 11.88
CA ALA A 311 12.14 7.94 11.22
C ALA A 311 10.70 7.79 10.69
N MET A 312 9.71 8.17 11.50
CA MET A 312 8.30 8.09 11.12
C MET A 312 7.96 9.04 9.96
N ARG A 313 8.53 10.25 9.96
CA ARG A 313 8.42 11.19 8.82
C ARG A 313 9.01 10.61 7.55
N THR A 314 10.14 9.90 7.65
CA THR A 314 10.76 9.21 6.49
C THR A 314 9.82 8.17 5.91
N VAL A 315 9.21 7.33 6.77
CA VAL A 315 8.23 6.31 6.36
C VAL A 315 7.03 6.96 5.66
N LYS A 316 6.41 7.96 6.28
CA LYS A 316 5.27 8.71 5.71
C LYS A 316 5.61 9.36 4.37
N SER A 317 6.79 9.96 4.26
CA SER A 317 7.24 10.59 3.00
C SER A 317 7.46 9.57 1.88
N THR A 318 7.96 8.37 2.22
CA THR A 318 8.19 7.29 1.26
C THR A 318 6.88 6.68 0.79
N GLU A 319 5.94 6.44 1.71
CA GLU A 319 4.59 6.00 1.41
C GLU A 319 3.86 6.99 0.49
N LYS A 320 3.92 8.29 0.83
CA LYS A 320 3.35 9.34 -0.02
C LYS A 320 3.98 9.35 -1.41
N ARG A 321 5.31 9.27 -1.50
CA ARG A 321 6.03 9.24 -2.80
C ARG A 321 5.63 8.03 -3.65
N LEU A 322 5.43 6.85 -3.05
CA LEU A 322 4.93 5.67 -3.78
C LEU A 322 3.55 5.92 -4.38
N ASN A 323 2.62 6.46 -3.59
CA ASN A 323 1.26 6.74 -4.04
C ASN A 323 1.24 7.81 -5.14
N ASP A 324 1.99 8.90 -4.95
CA ASP A 324 2.11 9.99 -5.93
C ASP A 324 2.66 9.47 -7.29
N LEU A 325 3.61 8.53 -7.26
CA LEU A 325 4.17 7.90 -8.46
C LEU A 325 3.21 6.93 -9.13
N SER A 326 2.45 6.15 -8.36
CA SER A 326 1.39 5.27 -8.91
C SER A 326 0.32 6.12 -9.62
N GLU A 327 -0.15 7.19 -8.99
CA GLU A 327 -1.10 8.10 -9.65
C GLU A 327 -0.51 8.75 -10.91
N ARG A 328 0.77 9.12 -10.89
CA ARG A 328 1.45 9.69 -12.07
C ARG A 328 1.56 8.66 -13.20
N ALA A 329 1.79 7.39 -12.88
CA ALA A 329 1.81 6.31 -13.87
C ALA A 329 0.42 6.09 -14.49
N ILE A 330 -0.65 6.12 -13.68
CA ILE A 330 -2.04 6.05 -14.16
C ILE A 330 -2.33 7.20 -15.14
N ARG A 331 -2.01 8.44 -14.75
CA ARG A 331 -2.20 9.62 -15.62
C ARG A 331 -1.39 9.53 -16.91
N ALA A 332 -0.16 9.01 -16.85
CA ALA A 332 0.65 8.79 -18.04
C ALA A 332 0.00 7.76 -18.99
N GLY A 333 -0.64 6.73 -18.44
CA GLY A 333 -1.37 5.73 -19.21
C GLY A 333 -2.57 6.31 -19.93
N ASP A 334 -3.34 7.17 -19.26
CA ASP A 334 -4.47 7.87 -19.87
C ASP A 334 -4.05 8.80 -21.01
N LEU A 335 -2.93 9.52 -20.85
CA LEU A 335 -2.36 10.36 -21.91
C LEU A 335 -1.90 9.54 -23.11
N LEU A 336 -1.22 8.42 -22.86
CA LEU A 336 -0.75 7.54 -23.92
C LEU A 336 -1.91 6.92 -24.71
N ARG A 337 -2.97 6.48 -24.01
CA ARG A 337 -4.20 6.01 -24.65
C ARG A 337 -4.79 7.08 -25.58
N THR A 338 -4.87 8.32 -25.08
CA THR A 338 -5.39 9.46 -25.86
C THR A 338 -4.55 9.70 -27.12
N ARG A 339 -3.21 9.65 -27.01
CA ARG A 339 -2.30 9.80 -28.16
C ARG A 339 -2.53 8.71 -29.20
N VAL A 340 -2.60 7.44 -28.78
CA VAL A 340 -2.85 6.29 -29.67
C VAL A 340 -4.21 6.42 -30.38
N ASP A 341 -5.25 6.83 -29.67
CA ASP A 341 -6.58 7.02 -30.25
C ASP A 341 -6.59 8.13 -31.32
N VAL A 342 -5.87 9.23 -31.08
CA VAL A 342 -5.70 10.33 -32.06
C VAL A 342 -4.89 9.87 -33.28
N GLU A 343 -3.76 9.18 -33.08
CA GLU A 343 -2.95 8.64 -34.17
C GLU A 343 -3.75 7.65 -35.03
N ARG A 344 -4.52 6.75 -34.40
CA ARG A 344 -5.40 5.81 -35.10
C ARG A 344 -6.51 6.50 -35.86
N SER A 345 -7.11 7.56 -35.30
CA SER A 345 -8.12 8.37 -35.99
C SER A 345 -7.54 9.06 -37.22
N ALA A 346 -6.34 9.65 -37.11
CA ALA A 346 -5.65 10.27 -38.23
C ALA A 346 -5.31 9.25 -39.34
N GLN A 347 -4.84 8.05 -38.99
CA GLN A 347 -4.60 6.97 -39.95
C GLN A 347 -5.89 6.53 -40.67
N ASN A 348 -6.99 6.36 -39.93
CA ASN A 348 -8.29 6.01 -40.51
C ASN A 348 -8.78 7.10 -41.48
N GLN A 349 -8.64 8.38 -41.13
CA GLN A 349 -9.00 9.49 -42.01
C GLN A 349 -8.16 9.51 -43.29
N ALA A 350 -6.84 9.27 -43.19
CA ALA A 350 -5.95 9.19 -44.35
C ALA A 350 -6.33 8.01 -45.26
N LEU A 351 -6.67 6.85 -44.69
CA LEU A 351 -7.15 5.69 -45.45
C LEU A 351 -8.44 6.00 -46.21
N LEU A 352 -9.45 6.58 -45.54
CA LEU A 352 -10.71 6.99 -46.16
C LEU A 352 -10.47 8.00 -47.29
N THR A 353 -9.62 9.00 -47.06
CA THR A 353 -9.25 9.99 -48.10
C THR A 353 -8.62 9.32 -49.31
N SER A 354 -7.72 8.34 -49.11
CA SER A 354 -7.11 7.58 -50.21
C SER A 354 -8.11 6.69 -50.96
N MET A 355 -9.14 6.22 -50.28
CA MET A 355 -10.21 5.42 -50.87
C MET A 355 -11.13 6.29 -51.71
N ASP A 356 -11.53 7.46 -51.21
CA ASP A 356 -12.34 8.43 -51.96
C ASP A 356 -11.62 8.86 -53.25
N GLN A 357 -10.33 9.18 -53.17
CA GLN A 357 -9.54 9.53 -54.36
C GLN A 357 -9.48 8.40 -55.39
N ARG A 358 -9.30 7.15 -54.94
CA ARG A 358 -9.31 5.98 -55.82
C ARG A 358 -10.68 5.73 -56.43
N SER A 359 -11.74 5.89 -55.64
CA SER A 359 -13.13 5.79 -56.10
C SER A 359 -13.45 6.84 -57.16
N ASP A 360 -13.07 8.10 -56.93
CA ASP A 360 -13.22 9.20 -57.90
C ASP A 360 -12.47 8.93 -59.21
N LEU A 361 -11.25 8.40 -59.12
CA LEU A 361 -10.48 8.02 -60.31
C LEU A 361 -11.16 6.88 -61.08
N GLN A 362 -11.66 5.87 -60.37
CA GLN A 362 -12.43 4.78 -60.97
C GLN A 362 -13.70 5.29 -61.66
N LEU A 363 -14.43 6.22 -61.05
CA LEU A 363 -15.61 6.85 -61.64
C LEU A 363 -15.27 7.63 -62.91
N ARG A 364 -14.14 8.36 -62.93
CA ARG A 364 -13.68 9.08 -64.13
C ARG A 364 -13.27 8.13 -65.26
N LEU A 365 -12.55 7.05 -64.94
CA LEU A 365 -12.17 6.02 -65.90
C LEU A 365 -13.42 5.31 -66.47
N GLN A 366 -14.40 5.01 -65.61
CA GLN A 366 -15.66 4.43 -66.05
C GLN A 366 -16.41 5.38 -67.01
N ARG A 367 -16.54 6.66 -66.66
CA ARG A 367 -17.17 7.67 -67.54
C ARG A 367 -16.44 7.85 -68.88
N THR A 368 -15.12 7.72 -68.90
CA THR A 368 -14.35 7.79 -70.16
C THR A 368 -14.56 6.55 -71.03
N VAL A 369 -14.63 5.35 -70.44
CA VAL A 369 -14.99 4.12 -71.17
C VAL A 369 -16.43 4.19 -71.68
N GLU A 370 -17.35 4.71 -70.88
CA GLU A 370 -18.74 4.95 -71.30
C GLU A 370 -18.81 5.90 -72.50
N GLY A 371 -18.04 7.00 -72.51
CA GLY A 371 -17.96 7.90 -73.65
C GLY A 371 -17.46 7.23 -74.94
N LEU A 372 -16.46 6.35 -74.83
CA LEU A 372 -15.95 5.57 -75.96
C LEU A 372 -16.97 4.52 -76.45
N SER A 373 -17.77 3.96 -75.53
CA SER A 373 -18.82 2.98 -75.86
C SER A 373 -19.88 3.55 -76.80
N VAL A 374 -20.18 4.86 -76.72
CA VAL A 374 -21.11 5.53 -77.63
C VAL A 374 -20.64 5.38 -79.08
N VAL A 375 -19.34 5.52 -79.34
CA VAL A 375 -18.77 5.39 -80.68
C VAL A 375 -18.90 3.94 -81.18
N ALA A 376 -18.50 2.97 -80.36
CA ALA A 376 -18.57 1.55 -80.71
C ALA A 376 -20.01 1.08 -80.94
N ILE A 377 -20.94 1.41 -80.05
CA ILE A 377 -22.36 1.04 -80.15
C ILE A 377 -23.00 1.74 -81.36
N SER A 378 -22.70 3.02 -81.59
CA SER A 378 -23.22 3.75 -82.76
C SER A 378 -22.77 3.13 -84.08
N TYR A 379 -21.52 2.67 -84.16
CA TYR A 379 -21.00 1.99 -85.36
C TYR A 379 -21.75 0.67 -85.63
N TYR A 380 -21.95 -0.17 -84.61
CA TYR A 380 -22.70 -1.42 -84.77
C TYR A 380 -24.18 -1.18 -85.07
N ALA A 381 -24.83 -0.25 -84.36
CA ALA A 381 -26.23 0.11 -84.57
C ALA A 381 -26.47 0.68 -85.97
N LEU A 382 -25.57 1.54 -86.46
CA LEU A 382 -25.65 2.11 -87.80
C LEU A 382 -25.60 1.02 -88.87
N ASN A 383 -24.64 0.10 -88.78
CA ASN A 383 -24.55 -1.02 -89.72
C ASN A 383 -25.83 -1.88 -89.69
N LEU A 384 -26.37 -2.19 -88.51
CA LEU A 384 -27.60 -2.97 -88.38
C LEU A 384 -28.80 -2.28 -89.02
N VAL A 385 -28.99 -0.98 -88.75
CA VAL A 385 -30.09 -0.18 -89.33
C VAL A 385 -29.95 -0.08 -90.86
N LEU A 386 -28.72 0.11 -91.37
CA LEU A 386 -28.47 0.15 -92.80
C LEU A 386 -28.75 -1.20 -93.47
N TYR A 387 -28.42 -2.33 -92.84
CA TYR A 387 -28.79 -3.66 -93.36
C TYR A 387 -30.30 -3.87 -93.40
N ILE A 388 -31.03 -3.42 -92.37
CA ILE A 388 -32.49 -3.51 -92.33
C ILE A 388 -33.15 -2.60 -93.37
N LEU A 389 -32.59 -1.42 -93.64
CA LEU A 389 -33.11 -0.45 -94.61
C LEU A 389 -32.66 -0.72 -96.05
N ALA A 390 -31.70 -1.61 -96.28
CA ALA A 390 -31.23 -1.99 -97.62
C ALA A 390 -32.35 -2.43 -98.60
N PRO A 391 -33.43 -3.12 -98.19
CA PRO A 391 -34.56 -3.42 -99.07
C PRO A 391 -35.37 -2.18 -99.47
N VAL A 392 -35.45 -1.16 -98.59
CA VAL A 392 -36.19 0.09 -98.81
C VAL A 392 -35.49 0.94 -99.89
N GLU A 393 -34.15 0.94 -99.92
CA GLU A 393 -33.34 1.55 -100.98
C GLU A 393 -33.78 1.05 -102.37
N LYS A 394 -33.95 -0.27 -102.51
CA LYS A 394 -34.36 -0.91 -103.77
C LYS A 394 -35.83 -0.67 -104.13
N LEU A 395 -36.71 -0.56 -103.14
CA LEU A 395 -38.15 -0.35 -103.34
C LEU A 395 -38.49 1.10 -103.72
N PHE A 396 -37.78 2.10 -103.18
CA PHE A 396 -38.11 3.52 -103.37
C PHE A 396 -37.12 4.30 -104.27
N HIS A 397 -36.13 3.63 -104.88
CA HIS A 397 -35.13 4.24 -105.79
C HIS A 397 -34.37 5.43 -105.18
N ILE A 398 -34.16 5.41 -103.87
CA ILE A 398 -33.43 6.45 -103.15
C ILE A 398 -31.93 6.17 -103.34
N GLU A 399 -31.16 7.17 -103.76
CA GLU A 399 -29.71 7.02 -103.87
C GLU A 399 -29.09 6.73 -102.50
N LYS A 400 -28.22 5.72 -102.47
CA LYS A 400 -27.51 5.23 -101.28
C LYS A 400 -26.85 6.35 -100.48
N TYR A 401 -26.34 7.39 -101.15
CA TYR A 401 -25.71 8.53 -100.51
C TYR A 401 -26.65 9.29 -99.55
N TRP A 402 -27.87 9.58 -99.98
CA TRP A 402 -28.85 10.33 -99.17
C TRP A 402 -29.39 9.50 -98.00
N LEU A 403 -29.52 8.18 -98.17
CA LEU A 403 -29.89 7.26 -97.10
C LEU A 403 -28.83 7.26 -95.99
N TYR A 404 -27.55 7.10 -96.35
CA TYR A 404 -26.45 7.09 -95.38
C TYR A 404 -26.30 8.45 -94.69
N ALA A 405 -26.43 9.55 -95.44
CA ALA A 405 -26.34 10.91 -94.92
C ALA A 405 -27.44 11.23 -93.90
N THR A 406 -28.63 10.63 -94.03
CA THR A 406 -29.75 10.86 -93.11
C THR A 406 -29.72 9.90 -91.92
N VAL A 407 -29.45 8.62 -92.17
CA VAL A 407 -29.49 7.57 -91.14
C VAL A 407 -28.34 7.71 -90.14
N THR A 408 -27.13 8.05 -90.62
CA THR A 408 -25.94 8.17 -89.78
C THR A 408 -26.11 9.15 -88.60
N PRO A 409 -26.42 10.45 -88.82
CA PRO A 409 -26.62 11.38 -87.71
C PRO A 409 -27.83 11.01 -86.84
N THR A 410 -28.89 10.47 -87.43
CA THR A 410 -30.09 10.05 -86.68
C THR A 410 -29.78 8.92 -85.70
N VAL A 411 -29.02 7.90 -86.12
CA VAL A 411 -28.62 6.77 -85.27
C VAL A 411 -27.64 7.22 -84.19
N VAL A 412 -26.64 8.04 -84.52
CA VAL A 412 -25.67 8.54 -83.54
C VAL A 412 -26.36 9.38 -82.46
N ILE A 413 -27.25 10.30 -82.86
CA ILE A 413 -28.01 11.13 -81.91
C ILE A 413 -28.95 10.26 -81.06
N ALA A 414 -29.65 9.29 -81.66
CA ALA A 414 -30.53 8.39 -80.93
C ALA A 414 -29.77 7.54 -79.89
N VAL A 415 -28.65 6.94 -80.27
CA VAL A 415 -27.79 6.15 -79.36
C VAL A 415 -27.25 7.02 -78.23
N TRP A 416 -26.78 8.23 -78.55
CA TRP A 416 -26.31 9.18 -77.54
C TRP A 416 -27.42 9.60 -76.57
N LEU A 417 -28.62 9.92 -77.08
CA LEU A 417 -29.78 10.28 -76.24
C LEU A 417 -30.24 9.12 -75.35
N ILE A 418 -30.26 7.89 -75.86
CA ILE A 418 -30.63 6.69 -75.10
C ILE A 418 -29.62 6.43 -73.99
N LEU A 419 -28.32 6.40 -74.31
CA LEU A 419 -27.28 6.19 -73.30
C LEU A 419 -27.26 7.31 -72.26
N ARG A 420 -27.40 8.57 -72.67
CA ARG A 420 -27.49 9.71 -71.76
C ARG A 420 -28.74 9.64 -70.86
N ARG A 421 -29.86 9.11 -71.36
CA ARG A 421 -31.10 8.94 -70.59
C ARG A 421 -31.00 7.80 -69.58
N ILE A 422 -30.38 6.68 -69.94
CA ILE A 422 -30.10 5.55 -69.03
C ILE A 422 -29.12 6.00 -67.93
N GLN A 423 -28.05 6.71 -68.28
CA GLN A 423 -27.10 7.26 -67.31
C GLN A 423 -27.78 8.21 -66.33
N LYS A 424 -28.71 9.05 -66.80
CA LYS A 424 -29.46 9.96 -65.93
C LYS A 424 -30.44 9.24 -64.99
N SER A 425 -30.86 8.00 -65.29
CA SER A 425 -31.72 7.21 -64.39
C SER A 425 -30.94 6.33 -63.42
N MET A 426 -29.67 5.99 -63.70
CA MET A 426 -28.84 5.17 -62.80
C MET A 426 -27.98 5.97 -61.81
N HIS A 427 -27.79 7.27 -62.02
CA HIS A 427 -27.03 8.15 -61.11
C HIS A 427 -27.91 8.87 -60.06
N HIS A 428 -28.97 8.22 -59.57
CA HIS A 428 -29.74 8.68 -58.41
C HIS A 428 -29.42 7.89 -57.16
#